data_AF-A0A9X2SX39-F1
#
_entry.id   AF-A0A9X2SX39-F1
#
_cell.length_a   1.000
_cell.length_b   1.000
_cell.length_c   1.000
_cell.angle_alpha   90.00
_cell.angle_beta   90.00
_cell.angle_gamma   90.00
#
_symmetry.space_group_name_H-M   'P 1'
#
loop_
_entity.id
_entity.type
_entity.pdbx_description
1 polymer ?
#
loop_
_entity_poly.entity_id
_entity_poly.type
_entity_poly.pdbx_seq_one_letter_code
_entity_poly.pdbx_strand_id
1 'polypeptide(L)'
;MKKISYIICLTAILCSCNNELPIENVQELQTPKSKEDSEILSFKNSEEFLSTIENFDLDNPILTRASSSFVSAENIYEQENNENADNEYIGFLIPDEKYRNFFNKDLEIIINDTLYKATKYGTLFTHISNKSELIKSLENISEFKPLSNNT
;
A
#
# COMPACT_ATOMS: atom_id res chain seq x y z
N MET A 1 -27.27 46.18 58.49
CA MET A 1 -25.87 46.02 58.03
C MET A 1 -25.60 44.55 57.77
N LYS A 2 -25.53 44.11 56.52
CA LYS A 2 -25.05 42.77 56.13
C LYS A 2 -24.19 42.94 54.87
N LYS A 3 -22.96 42.46 54.96
CA LYS A 3 -21.87 42.68 54.00
C LYS A 3 -22.02 41.78 52.78
N ILE A 4 -21.70 42.35 51.63
CA ILE A 4 -21.56 41.71 50.32
C ILE A 4 -20.29 40.85 50.29
N SER A 5 -20.32 39.73 49.56
CA SER A 5 -19.08 39.15 49.02
C SER A 5 -19.36 38.51 47.66
N TYR A 6 -18.78 39.11 46.62
CA TYR A 6 -18.76 38.59 45.25
C TYR A 6 -17.60 37.59 45.14
N ILE A 7 -17.89 36.38 44.67
CA ILE A 7 -16.86 35.37 44.38
C ILE A 7 -16.39 35.57 42.94
N ILE A 8 -15.13 35.99 42.78
CA ILE A 8 -14.43 36.08 41.50
C ILE A 8 -13.86 34.70 41.20
N CYS A 9 -14.35 34.05 40.14
CA CYS A 9 -13.84 32.77 39.67
C CYS A 9 -12.64 33.01 38.74
N LEU A 10 -11.43 32.77 39.24
CA LEU A 10 -10.19 32.83 38.48
C LEU A 10 -9.79 31.41 38.08
N THR A 11 -10.03 31.03 36.83
CA THR A 11 -9.59 29.74 36.29
C THR A 11 -8.10 29.80 35.98
N ALA A 12 -7.28 29.11 36.79
CA ALA A 12 -5.90 28.81 36.46
C ALA A 12 -5.85 27.49 35.68
N ILE A 13 -5.59 27.59 34.37
CA ILE A 13 -5.20 26.45 33.54
C ILE A 13 -3.70 26.28 33.75
N LEU A 14 -3.28 25.21 34.43
CA LEU A 14 -1.89 24.78 34.49
C LEU A 14 -1.75 23.38 33.89
N CYS A 15 -1.24 23.39 32.65
CA CYS A 15 -0.26 22.52 32.01
C CYS A 15 0.07 21.13 32.60
N SER A 16 -0.05 20.13 31.71
CA SER A 16 0.66 18.83 31.55
C SER A 16 1.82 18.48 32.49
N CYS A 17 1.87 17.21 32.95
CA CYS A 17 2.86 16.19 32.52
C CYS A 17 2.73 14.87 33.31
N ASN A 18 2.70 13.77 32.56
CA ASN A 18 2.70 12.32 32.85
C ASN A 18 3.02 11.80 34.27
N ASN A 19 2.29 10.75 34.66
CA ASN A 19 2.87 9.55 35.29
C ASN A 19 2.00 8.32 34.94
N GLU A 20 2.60 7.38 34.20
CA GLU A 20 2.05 6.06 33.91
C GLU A 20 2.26 5.13 35.12
N LEU A 21 1.29 4.26 35.41
CA LEU A 21 1.47 3.02 36.17
C LEU A 21 0.62 1.92 35.49
N PRO A 22 1.11 0.66 35.49
CA PRO A 22 0.83 -0.30 34.43
C PRO A 22 -0.51 -1.01 34.64
N ILE A 23 -1.33 -1.09 33.58
CA ILE A 23 -2.50 -1.97 33.57
C ILE A 23 -2.09 -3.32 33.00
N GLU A 24 -2.41 -4.31 33.80
CA GLU A 24 -2.20 -5.74 33.66
C GLU A 24 -2.65 -6.30 32.31
N ASN A 25 -1.87 -7.26 31.83
CA ASN A 25 -1.94 -7.93 30.54
C ASN A 25 -3.30 -8.60 30.33
N VAL A 26 -4.25 -7.92 29.70
CA VAL A 26 -5.41 -8.57 29.08
C VAL A 26 -5.02 -8.85 27.64
N GLN A 27 -4.76 -10.13 27.39
CA GLN A 27 -4.52 -10.71 26.08
C GLN A 27 -5.76 -10.42 25.22
N GLU A 28 -5.72 -9.31 24.46
CA GLU A 28 -6.70 -9.03 23.43
C GLU A 28 -6.66 -10.22 22.46
N LEU A 29 -7.79 -10.92 22.39
CA LEU A 29 -8.08 -11.87 21.35
C LEU A 29 -7.83 -11.16 20.03
N GLN A 30 -6.72 -11.48 19.36
CA GLN A 30 -6.38 -10.92 18.06
C GLN A 30 -7.49 -11.29 17.09
N THR A 31 -8.47 -10.40 16.94
CA THR A 31 -9.26 -10.33 15.73
C THR A 31 -8.27 -10.14 14.59
N PRO A 32 -8.34 -10.96 13.52
CA PRO A 32 -7.42 -10.82 12.40
C PRO A 32 -7.47 -9.37 11.91
N LYS A 33 -6.32 -8.69 11.93
CA LYS A 33 -6.15 -7.37 11.31
C LYS A 33 -6.86 -7.41 9.95
N SER A 34 -7.88 -6.58 9.77
CA SER A 34 -8.38 -6.29 8.42
C SER A 34 -7.16 -5.92 7.59
N LYS A 35 -6.87 -6.66 6.51
CA LYS A 35 -5.82 -6.28 5.56
C LYS A 35 -6.11 -4.85 5.14
N GLU A 36 -5.26 -3.93 5.54
CA GLU A 36 -5.34 -2.54 5.11
C GLU A 36 -5.13 -2.54 3.60
N ASP A 37 -6.13 -2.08 2.84
CA ASP A 37 -6.05 -2.06 1.38
C ASP A 37 -4.91 -1.11 0.98
N SER A 38 -3.86 -1.66 0.38
CA SER A 38 -2.74 -0.87 -0.12
C SER A 38 -3.24 0.12 -1.18
N GLU A 39 -2.80 1.38 -1.09
CA GLU A 39 -3.07 2.36 -2.14
C GLU A 39 -2.51 1.85 -3.49
N ILE A 40 -3.24 2.10 -4.57
CA ILE A 40 -2.83 1.74 -5.94
C ILE A 40 -2.74 3.02 -6.76
N LEU A 41 -1.60 3.22 -7.42
CA LEU A 41 -1.46 4.33 -8.37
C LEU A 41 -2.34 4.09 -9.58
N SER A 42 -3.02 5.15 -10.01
CA SER A 42 -3.95 5.12 -11.13
C SER A 42 -3.59 6.19 -12.14
N PHE A 43 -3.48 5.77 -13.40
CA PHE A 43 -3.27 6.63 -14.56
C PHE A 43 -4.56 6.71 -15.37
N LYS A 44 -4.88 7.85 -15.96
CA LYS A 44 -6.10 8.04 -16.75
C LYS A 44 -6.09 7.20 -18.03
N ASN A 45 -4.93 7.03 -18.64
CA ASN A 45 -4.75 6.28 -19.87
C ASN A 45 -3.28 5.87 -20.06
N SER A 46 -3.01 5.10 -21.11
CA SER A 46 -1.66 4.62 -21.43
C SER A 46 -0.68 5.74 -21.79
N GLU A 47 -1.14 6.84 -22.39
CA GLU A 47 -0.26 7.97 -22.76
C GLU A 47 0.27 8.70 -21.52
N GLU A 48 -0.59 8.95 -20.53
CA GLU A 48 -0.18 9.52 -19.24
C GLU A 48 0.77 8.58 -18.51
N PHE A 49 0.49 7.27 -18.49
CA PHE A 49 1.38 6.29 -17.91
C PHE A 49 2.76 6.30 -18.59
N LEU A 50 2.81 6.16 -19.92
CA LEU A 50 4.07 6.11 -20.67
C LEU A 50 4.88 7.40 -20.55
N SER A 51 4.23 8.56 -20.66
CA SER A 51 4.91 9.85 -20.46
C SER A 51 5.42 10.02 -19.04
N THR A 52 4.73 9.48 -18.03
CA THR A 52 5.23 9.47 -16.65
C THR A 52 6.49 8.59 -16.53
N ILE A 53 6.48 7.38 -17.11
CA ILE A 53 7.65 6.49 -17.13
C ILE A 53 8.85 7.13 -17.84
N GLU A 54 8.62 7.72 -19.02
CA GLU A 54 9.68 8.32 -19.85
C GLU A 54 10.37 9.48 -19.14
N ASN A 55 9.60 10.30 -18.42
CA ASN A 55 10.09 11.48 -17.70
C ASN A 55 10.49 11.18 -16.25
N PHE A 56 10.37 9.95 -15.77
CA PHE A 56 10.77 9.58 -14.41
C PHE A 56 12.30 9.55 -14.29
N ASP A 57 12.81 10.42 -13.42
CA ASP A 57 14.21 10.48 -13.01
C ASP A 57 14.41 9.58 -11.79
N LEU A 58 15.18 8.51 -11.96
CA LEU A 58 15.52 7.56 -10.90
C LEU A 58 16.45 8.19 -9.85
N ASP A 59 17.33 9.10 -10.26
CA ASP A 59 18.31 9.70 -9.37
C ASP A 59 17.66 10.78 -8.48
N ASN A 60 16.58 11.40 -8.97
CA ASN A 60 15.83 12.43 -8.26
C ASN A 60 14.31 12.21 -8.38
N PRO A 61 13.77 11.17 -7.72
CA PRO A 61 12.35 10.86 -7.83
C PRO A 61 11.52 12.01 -7.25
N ILE A 62 10.85 12.76 -8.12
CA ILE A 62 9.94 13.83 -7.71
C ILE A 62 8.61 13.19 -7.27
N LEU A 63 8.54 12.80 -6.00
CA LEU A 63 7.29 12.37 -5.35
C LEU A 63 6.42 13.61 -5.10
N THR A 64 5.69 14.05 -6.13
CA THR A 64 4.79 15.23 -6.06
C THR A 64 3.53 14.99 -5.23
N ARG A 65 3.23 13.74 -4.86
CA ARG A 65 2.19 13.41 -3.88
C ARG A 65 2.84 13.20 -2.52
N ALA A 66 2.44 14.01 -1.55
CA ALA A 66 2.55 13.68 -0.14
C ALA A 66 1.62 12.49 0.16
N SER A 67 1.94 11.30 -0.35
CA SER A 67 1.28 10.06 0.06
C SER A 67 2.23 9.37 1.03
N SER A 68 2.04 9.64 2.31
CA SER A 68 2.60 8.80 3.37
C SER A 68 1.97 7.39 3.39
N SER A 69 0.99 7.10 2.51
CA SER A 69 0.27 5.83 2.43
C SER A 69 0.69 4.92 1.27
N PHE A 70 1.31 5.44 0.21
CA PHE A 70 1.74 4.63 -0.92
C PHE A 70 3.12 4.03 -0.66
N VAL A 71 3.19 2.71 -0.71
CA VAL A 71 4.45 1.95 -0.64
C VAL A 71 4.65 1.29 -1.99
N SER A 72 5.70 1.70 -2.71
CA SER A 72 6.01 1.14 -4.02
C SER A 72 6.63 -0.25 -3.91
N ALA A 73 6.58 -1.01 -5.00
CA ALA A 73 7.29 -2.28 -5.11
C ALA A 73 8.82 -2.07 -5.04
N GLU A 74 9.33 -0.92 -5.51
CA GLU A 74 10.75 -0.57 -5.37
C GLU A 74 11.14 -0.44 -3.90
N ASN A 75 10.32 0.22 -3.07
CA ASN A 75 10.61 0.34 -1.64
C ASN A 75 10.69 -1.02 -0.93
N ILE A 76 9.91 -2.02 -1.37
CA ILE A 76 9.99 -3.38 -0.84
C ILE A 76 11.22 -4.11 -1.38
N TYR A 77 11.53 -3.93 -2.66
CA TYR A 77 12.69 -4.52 -3.32
C TYR A 77 14.01 -4.04 -2.69
N GLU A 78 14.14 -2.73 -2.45
CA GLU A 78 15.33 -2.09 -1.87
C GLU A 78 15.49 -2.29 -0.36
N GLN A 79 14.42 -2.68 0.37
CA GLN A 79 14.53 -2.98 1.80
C GLN A 79 15.52 -4.13 2.02
N GLU A 80 16.72 -3.75 2.42
CA GLU A 80 17.96 -4.54 2.44
C GLU A 80 17.84 -5.89 3.18
N ASN A 81 18.32 -6.94 2.50
CA ASN A 81 19.22 -7.97 3.06
C ASN A 81 18.76 -8.76 4.29
N ASN A 82 17.60 -9.38 4.24
CA ASN A 82 17.27 -10.43 5.21
C ASN A 82 16.66 -11.65 4.51
N GLU A 83 17.39 -12.27 3.57
CA GLU A 83 17.06 -13.57 2.95
C GLU A 83 15.58 -13.75 2.56
N ASN A 84 14.85 -12.66 2.26
CA ASN A 84 13.43 -12.73 1.98
C ASN A 84 13.30 -13.05 0.49
N ALA A 85 13.00 -14.31 0.20
CA ALA A 85 12.73 -14.82 -1.15
C ALA A 85 11.71 -13.97 -1.92
N ASP A 86 10.87 -13.22 -1.20
CA ASP A 86 9.88 -12.31 -1.77
C ASP A 86 10.52 -11.10 -2.49
N ASN A 87 11.69 -10.60 -2.07
CA ASN A 87 12.32 -9.42 -2.68
C ASN A 87 12.97 -9.75 -4.03
N GLU A 88 13.77 -10.82 -4.11
CA GLU A 88 14.35 -11.29 -5.39
C GLU A 88 13.23 -11.59 -6.40
N TYR A 89 12.11 -12.11 -5.90
CA TYR A 89 10.95 -12.42 -6.70
C TYR A 89 10.27 -11.17 -7.28
N ILE A 90 10.24 -10.02 -6.57
CA ILE A 90 9.77 -8.75 -7.15
C ILE A 90 10.64 -8.32 -8.32
N GLY A 91 11.97 -8.39 -8.19
CA GLY A 91 12.91 -8.07 -9.27
C GLY A 91 12.77 -9.00 -10.47
N PHE A 92 12.40 -10.27 -10.25
CA PHE A 92 12.07 -11.20 -11.34
C PHE A 92 10.76 -10.84 -12.04
N LEU A 93 9.72 -10.46 -11.28
CA LEU A 93 8.41 -10.13 -11.83
C LEU A 93 8.38 -8.79 -12.57
N ILE A 94 9.09 -7.78 -12.05
CA ILE A 94 9.17 -6.43 -12.60
C ILE A 94 10.66 -6.03 -12.65
N PRO A 95 11.38 -6.41 -13.72
CA PRO A 95 12.84 -6.21 -13.79
C PRO A 95 13.28 -4.76 -13.90
N ASP A 96 12.44 -3.89 -14.46
CA ASP A 96 12.75 -2.49 -14.66
C ASP A 96 12.38 -1.66 -13.42
N GLU A 97 13.39 -1.02 -12.84
CA GLU A 97 13.29 -0.17 -11.64
C GLU A 97 12.32 0.99 -11.81
N LYS A 98 12.26 1.60 -13.00
CA LYS A 98 11.30 2.67 -13.26
C LYS A 98 9.89 2.17 -13.04
N TYR A 99 9.56 0.97 -13.53
CA TYR A 99 8.23 0.40 -13.38
C TYR A 99 7.94 0.02 -11.93
N ARG A 100 8.90 -0.55 -11.20
CA ARG A 100 8.71 -0.93 -9.78
C ARG A 100 8.30 0.23 -8.88
N ASN A 101 8.71 1.46 -9.20
CA ASN A 101 8.29 2.66 -8.49
C ASN A 101 6.79 2.97 -8.61
N PHE A 102 6.10 2.47 -9.64
CA PHE A 102 4.69 2.75 -9.89
C PHE A 102 3.73 1.63 -9.46
N PHE A 103 4.23 0.40 -9.30
CA PHE A 103 3.47 -0.68 -8.69
C PHE A 103 3.46 -0.51 -7.18
N ASN A 104 2.34 -0.81 -6.52
CA ASN A 104 2.31 -0.84 -5.07
C ASN A 104 3.00 -2.11 -4.52
N LYS A 105 3.11 -2.21 -3.19
CA LYS A 105 3.66 -3.39 -2.49
C LYS A 105 2.94 -4.71 -2.79
N ASP A 106 1.69 -4.67 -3.26
CA ASP A 106 0.92 -5.86 -3.66
C ASP A 106 1.06 -6.16 -5.16
N LEU A 107 1.99 -5.48 -5.85
CA LEU A 107 2.26 -5.59 -7.28
C LEU A 107 1.06 -5.21 -8.16
N GLU A 108 0.36 -4.14 -7.78
CA GLU A 108 -0.82 -3.61 -8.47
C GLU A 108 -0.57 -2.20 -9.02
N ILE A 109 -1.15 -1.92 -10.20
CA ILE A 109 -1.24 -0.60 -10.84
C ILE A 109 -2.55 -0.51 -11.62
N ILE A 110 -3.15 0.68 -11.71
CA ILE A 110 -4.34 0.93 -12.52
C ILE A 110 -3.99 1.84 -13.69
N ILE A 111 -4.42 1.46 -14.89
CA ILE A 111 -4.33 2.31 -16.09
C ILE A 111 -5.72 2.34 -16.72
N ASN A 112 -6.27 3.54 -16.88
CA ASN A 112 -7.67 3.79 -17.20
C ASN A 112 -8.61 3.12 -16.18
N ASP A 113 -9.30 2.07 -16.59
CA ASP A 113 -10.25 1.28 -15.82
C ASP A 113 -9.74 -0.15 -15.59
N THR A 114 -8.49 -0.43 -15.97
CA THR A 114 -7.89 -1.76 -15.91
C THR A 114 -6.90 -1.84 -14.75
N LEU A 115 -7.14 -2.80 -13.85
CA LEU A 115 -6.20 -3.22 -12.83
C LEU A 115 -5.22 -4.22 -13.44
N TYR A 116 -3.93 -3.93 -13.35
CA TYR A 116 -2.85 -4.87 -13.67
C TYR A 116 -2.24 -5.38 -12.37
N LYS A 117 -2.04 -6.69 -12.27
CA LYS A 117 -1.40 -7.35 -11.13
C LYS A 117 -0.30 -8.29 -11.60
N ALA A 118 0.94 -8.03 -11.20
CA ALA A 118 2.05 -8.94 -11.48
C ALA A 118 2.05 -10.11 -10.48
N THR A 119 2.27 -11.33 -10.99
CA THR A 119 2.26 -12.58 -10.20
C THR A 119 3.26 -13.59 -10.78
N LYS A 120 3.57 -14.69 -10.08
CA LYS A 120 4.43 -15.80 -10.60
C LYS A 120 3.91 -16.41 -11.89
N TYR A 121 2.62 -16.24 -12.11
CA TYR A 121 1.86 -16.74 -13.23
C TYR A 121 1.89 -15.76 -14.42
N GLY A 122 2.60 -14.64 -14.29
CA GLY A 122 2.61 -13.52 -15.24
C GLY A 122 1.74 -12.36 -14.76
N THR A 123 1.56 -11.37 -15.64
CA THR A 123 0.69 -10.22 -15.37
C THR A 123 -0.75 -10.56 -15.72
N LEU A 124 -1.62 -10.56 -14.72
CA LEU A 124 -3.05 -10.66 -14.92
C LEU A 124 -3.68 -9.29 -14.92
N PHE A 125 -4.78 -9.12 -15.66
CA PHE A 125 -5.50 -7.87 -15.71
C PHE A 125 -7.01 -8.08 -15.70
N THR A 126 -7.73 -7.11 -15.16
CA THR A 126 -9.19 -7.10 -15.14
C THR A 126 -9.70 -5.67 -15.06
N HIS A 127 -10.97 -5.45 -15.39
CA HIS A 127 -11.60 -4.16 -15.09
C HIS A 127 -11.64 -3.96 -13.56
N ILE A 128 -11.39 -2.74 -13.07
CA ILE A 128 -11.22 -2.44 -11.65
C ILE A 128 -12.39 -2.90 -10.78
N SER A 129 -13.63 -2.87 -11.31
CA SER A 129 -14.82 -3.37 -10.62
C SER A 129 -14.75 -4.85 -10.26
N ASN A 130 -13.91 -5.62 -10.96
CA ASN A 130 -13.78 -7.07 -10.83
C ASN A 130 -12.54 -7.46 -10.01
N LYS A 131 -11.90 -6.51 -9.30
CA LYS A 131 -10.72 -6.77 -8.46
C LYS A 131 -10.95 -7.96 -7.53
N SER A 132 -12.07 -7.99 -6.81
CA SER A 132 -12.35 -9.07 -5.86
C SER A 132 -12.48 -10.44 -6.51
N GLU A 133 -12.97 -10.51 -7.75
CA GLU A 133 -13.07 -11.75 -8.51
C GLU A 133 -11.70 -12.23 -8.98
N LEU A 134 -10.83 -11.31 -9.44
CA LEU A 134 -9.44 -11.64 -9.78
C LEU A 134 -8.67 -12.19 -8.57
N ILE A 135 -8.77 -11.53 -7.41
CA ILE A 135 -8.09 -11.98 -6.18
C ILE A 135 -8.58 -13.38 -5.75
N LYS A 136 -9.89 -13.62 -5.76
CA LYS A 136 -10.45 -14.95 -5.48
C LYS A 136 -9.99 -16.00 -6.49
N SER A 137 -9.90 -15.64 -7.77
CA SER A 137 -9.45 -16.56 -8.81
C SER A 137 -7.98 -16.95 -8.60
N LEU A 138 -7.13 -15.98 -8.22
CA LEU A 138 -5.72 -16.18 -7.93
C LEU A 138 -5.46 -17.18 -6.80
N GLU A 139 -6.27 -17.15 -5.74
CA GLU A 139 -6.18 -18.11 -4.63
C GLU A 139 -6.39 -19.56 -5.08
N ASN A 140 -7.08 -19.77 -6.20
CA ASN A 140 -7.43 -21.08 -6.74
C ASN A 140 -6.54 -21.53 -7.91
N ILE A 141 -5.55 -20.74 -8.33
CA ILE A 141 -4.64 -21.14 -9.41
C ILE A 141 -3.60 -22.12 -8.84
N SER A 142 -3.73 -23.39 -9.21
CA SER A 142 -2.72 -24.41 -8.93
C SER A 142 -1.66 -24.47 -10.03
N GLU A 143 -2.09 -24.52 -11.30
CA GLU A 143 -1.24 -24.65 -12.48
C GLU A 143 -1.97 -24.13 -13.73
N PHE A 144 -1.22 -23.57 -14.68
CA PHE A 144 -1.75 -23.38 -16.03
C PHE A 144 -1.63 -24.68 -16.80
N LYS A 145 -2.72 -25.09 -17.43
CA LYS A 145 -2.71 -26.21 -18.34
C LYS A 145 -2.38 -25.71 -19.75
N PRO A 146 -1.41 -26.32 -20.45
CA PRO A 146 -1.23 -26.03 -21.85
C PRO A 146 -2.53 -26.35 -22.59
N LEU A 147 -2.94 -25.44 -23.47
CA LEU A 147 -4.00 -25.75 -24.42
C LEU A 147 -3.51 -26.93 -25.25
N SER A 148 -4.22 -28.07 -25.18
CA SER A 148 -3.97 -29.17 -26.10
C SER A 148 -4.28 -28.63 -27.50
N ASN A 149 -3.24 -28.45 -28.30
CA ASN A 149 -3.42 -28.16 -29.72
C ASN A 149 -4.16 -29.35 -30.32
N ASN A 150 -5.48 -29.23 -30.48
CA ASN A 150 -6.25 -30.15 -31.32
C ASN A 150 -5.73 -29.95 -32.74
N THR A 151 -4.75 -30.77 -33.10
CA THR A 151 -4.17 -30.87 -34.44
C THR A 151 -5.05 -31.79 -35.26
#